data_AF-A0A6I5VHV8-F1
#
_entry.id   AF-A0A6I5VHV8-F1
#
_cell.length_a   1.000
_cell.length_b   1.000
_cell.length_c   1.000
_cell.angle_alpha   90.00
_cell.angle_beta   90.00
_cell.angle_gamma   90.00
#
_symmetry.space_group_name_H-M   'P 1'
#
loop_
_entity.id
_entity.type
_entity.pdbx_description
1 polymer ?
#
loop_
_entity_poly.entity_id
_entity_poly.type
_entity_poly.pdbx_seq_one_letter_code
_entity_poly.pdbx_strand_id
1 'polypeptide(L)'
;MPDSDQAPSVSAIGTRTPRARWSEVLEVGALVLLAACTGQPNDPGRESPAATTSTATPADSSSSLPTAATTGTERVEPFIDSCHQAREITTKAFSHSGDVAIGPLSYAGLKYYRAHAAERPNWGSGYFFKSGAQLRPGVSATVSIQGRAAKYAAIITESGPNRGSRAVTYRSCSKSGPPGYWWVGGFVLRDRRTACVPVKVTSSLGPTEHRAVISLGAGDCS
;
A
#
# COMPACT_ATOMS: atom_id res chain seq x y z
N MET A 1 -35.01 -38.00 47.97
CA MET A 1 -34.77 -39.43 48.20
C MET A 1 -35.66 -40.22 47.27
N PRO A 2 -35.15 -41.15 46.45
CA PRO A 2 -33.93 -41.15 45.65
C PRO A 2 -34.26 -40.87 44.15
N ASP A 3 -33.35 -40.21 43.44
CA ASP A 3 -33.39 -40.13 41.96
C ASP A 3 -32.28 -41.00 41.40
N SER A 4 -32.63 -41.75 40.37
CA SER A 4 -31.87 -42.88 39.83
C SER A 4 -30.64 -42.47 39.04
N ASP A 5 -29.55 -43.18 39.33
CA ASP A 5 -28.39 -43.39 38.47
C ASP A 5 -28.78 -43.79 37.04
N GLN A 6 -28.29 -43.03 36.05
CA GLN A 6 -27.70 -43.62 34.84
C GLN A 6 -26.99 -42.54 34.00
N ALA A 7 -25.66 -42.63 33.97
CA ALA A 7 -24.83 -42.02 32.94
C ALA A 7 -24.38 -43.12 31.96
N PRO A 8 -24.57 -42.94 30.64
CA PRO A 8 -23.81 -43.70 29.67
C PRO A 8 -22.60 -42.91 29.17
N SER A 9 -21.45 -43.51 29.43
CA SER A 9 -20.20 -43.52 28.67
C SER A 9 -20.28 -43.03 27.21
N VAL A 10 -19.40 -42.10 26.85
CA VAL A 10 -18.98 -41.88 25.45
C VAL A 10 -17.48 -42.12 25.35
N SER A 11 -17.16 -43.17 24.60
CA SER A 11 -15.82 -43.64 24.28
C SER A 11 -15.04 -42.65 23.42
N ALA A 12 -13.73 -42.60 23.68
CA ALA A 12 -12.73 -41.87 22.91
C ALA A 12 -12.74 -42.29 21.43
N ILE A 13 -12.86 -41.29 20.53
CA ILE A 13 -12.61 -41.47 19.10
C ILE A 13 -11.16 -41.08 18.84
N GLY A 14 -10.37 -42.10 18.48
CA GLY A 14 -8.97 -42.00 18.14
C GLY A 14 -8.70 -41.10 16.94
N THR A 15 -7.61 -40.37 17.06
CA THR A 15 -6.93 -39.63 16.00
C THR A 15 -6.45 -40.60 14.91
N ARG A 16 -7.05 -40.52 13.72
CA ARG A 16 -6.47 -41.09 12.48
C ARG A 16 -5.80 -39.99 11.69
N THR A 17 -4.48 -39.94 11.80
CA THR A 17 -3.58 -39.19 10.92
C THR A 17 -3.53 -39.87 9.55
N PRO A 18 -3.87 -39.21 8.43
CA PRO A 18 -3.54 -39.75 7.11
C PRO A 18 -2.05 -39.57 6.84
N ARG A 19 -1.38 -40.71 6.61
CA ARG A 19 -0.04 -40.84 6.03
C ARG A 19 -0.05 -40.22 4.63
N ALA A 20 0.70 -39.15 4.40
CA ALA A 20 1.16 -38.80 3.07
C ALA A 20 2.50 -39.50 2.83
N ARG A 21 2.44 -40.62 2.08
CA ARG A 21 3.60 -41.23 1.42
C ARG A 21 4.13 -40.23 0.39
N TRP A 22 5.38 -39.81 0.53
CA TRP A 22 6.15 -39.22 -0.55
C TRP A 22 7.32 -40.16 -0.81
N SER A 23 7.20 -40.94 -1.88
CA SER A 23 8.34 -41.63 -2.48
C SER A 23 8.96 -40.69 -3.50
N GLU A 24 10.28 -40.66 -3.42
CA GLU A 24 11.28 -39.93 -4.20
C GLU A 24 11.16 -40.14 -5.70
N VAL A 25 11.54 -39.12 -6.50
CA VAL A 25 12.50 -39.30 -7.60
C VAL A 25 13.38 -38.05 -7.72
N LEU A 26 14.65 -38.35 -7.95
CA LEU A 26 15.90 -37.61 -7.94
C LEU A 26 16.22 -36.85 -9.25
N GLU A 27 17.37 -36.16 -9.18
CA GLU A 27 18.29 -35.71 -10.25
C GLU A 27 18.16 -34.28 -10.79
N VAL A 28 19.08 -33.36 -10.43
CA VAL A 28 20.52 -33.20 -10.82
C VAL A 28 20.64 -32.41 -12.12
N GLY A 29 21.29 -31.25 -12.05
CA GLY A 29 21.63 -30.45 -13.23
C GLY A 29 22.19 -29.08 -12.89
N ALA A 30 23.34 -29.04 -12.21
CA ALA A 30 24.17 -27.84 -12.18
C ALA A 30 24.83 -27.66 -13.56
N LEU A 31 24.71 -26.47 -14.14
CA LEU A 31 25.67 -25.99 -15.14
C LEU A 31 26.04 -24.54 -14.84
N VAL A 32 27.28 -24.39 -14.39
CA VAL A 32 28.03 -23.13 -14.33
C VAL A 32 28.52 -22.83 -15.75
N LEU A 33 28.25 -21.62 -16.26
CA LEU A 33 29.03 -21.04 -17.35
C LEU A 33 29.37 -19.58 -16.99
N LEU A 34 30.61 -19.40 -16.55
CA LEU A 34 31.36 -18.16 -16.58
C LEU A 34 31.61 -17.77 -18.05
N ALA A 35 31.29 -16.54 -18.42
CA ALA A 35 31.88 -15.90 -19.59
C ALA A 35 32.28 -14.47 -19.20
N ALA A 36 33.59 -14.30 -18.98
CA ALA A 36 34.27 -13.03 -18.95
C ALA A 36 34.40 -12.50 -20.38
N CYS A 37 34.07 -11.23 -20.59
CA CYS A 37 34.62 -10.46 -21.71
C CYS A 37 35.26 -9.19 -21.17
N THR A 38 36.57 -9.14 -21.40
CA THR A 38 37.52 -8.08 -21.19
C THR A 38 37.17 -6.82 -21.96
N GLY A 39 37.33 -5.66 -21.33
CA GLY A 39 37.27 -4.37 -22.02
C GLY A 39 37.65 -3.20 -21.12
N GLN A 40 38.95 -3.01 -20.91
CA GLN A 40 39.53 -1.74 -20.44
C GLN A 40 40.66 -1.36 -21.41
N PRO A 41 40.78 -0.07 -21.74
CA PRO A 41 42.01 0.62 -21.40
C PRO A 41 41.79 2.04 -20.82
N ASN A 42 42.43 2.27 -19.66
CA ASN A 42 43.23 3.44 -19.23
C ASN A 42 42.78 4.89 -19.58
N ASP A 43 42.20 5.58 -18.58
CA ASP A 43 42.57 6.83 -17.86
C ASP A 43 43.76 7.73 -18.36
N PRO A 44 44.04 8.93 -17.77
CA PRO A 44 43.29 10.18 -17.53
C PRO A 44 43.92 11.40 -18.27
N GLY A 45 43.18 12.50 -18.46
CA GLY A 45 43.74 13.70 -19.10
C GLY A 45 42.98 15.00 -18.82
N ARG A 46 43.52 15.76 -17.88
CA ARG A 46 43.15 17.09 -17.38
C ARG A 46 43.39 18.19 -18.41
N GLU A 47 42.43 19.08 -18.66
CA GLU A 47 42.69 20.52 -18.79
C GLU A 47 41.42 21.39 -18.77
N SER A 48 41.47 22.39 -17.90
CA SER A 48 40.57 23.52 -17.74
C SER A 48 41.30 24.75 -18.26
N PRO A 49 40.60 25.72 -18.86
CA PRO A 49 40.83 27.10 -18.43
C PRO A 49 39.54 27.85 -18.10
N ALA A 50 39.50 28.39 -16.88
CA ALA A 50 38.87 29.68 -16.59
C ALA A 50 39.59 30.78 -17.41
N ALA A 51 39.09 31.96 -17.74
CA ALA A 51 37.91 32.75 -17.38
C ALA A 51 37.73 33.78 -18.51
N THR A 52 36.57 34.47 -18.61
CA THR A 52 36.50 35.94 -18.78
C THR A 52 35.09 36.42 -18.48
N THR A 53 35.02 37.35 -17.53
CA THR A 53 33.90 38.15 -17.05
C THR A 53 33.30 39.04 -18.15
N SER A 54 31.98 39.24 -18.17
CA SER A 54 31.39 40.55 -18.48
C SER A 54 29.94 40.67 -17.97
N THR A 55 29.80 41.62 -17.06
CA THR A 55 28.62 42.22 -16.45
C THR A 55 27.75 42.94 -17.49
N ALA A 56 26.42 42.79 -17.41
CA ALA A 56 25.45 43.91 -17.52
C ALA A 56 24.00 43.40 -17.39
N THR A 57 23.35 43.76 -16.27
CA THR A 57 21.89 43.96 -16.19
C THR A 57 21.61 45.42 -16.56
N PRO A 58 20.45 45.74 -17.17
CA PRO A 58 19.43 46.41 -16.36
C PRO A 58 18.00 45.89 -16.60
N ALA A 59 17.14 46.29 -15.65
CA ALA A 59 15.68 46.13 -15.56
C ALA A 59 14.94 46.59 -16.85
N ASP A 60 13.68 46.31 -17.13
CA ASP A 60 12.50 46.32 -16.27
C ASP A 60 11.31 45.79 -17.08
N SER A 61 10.33 45.14 -16.44
CA SER A 61 8.87 45.26 -16.71
C SER A 61 8.11 44.11 -16.07
N SER A 62 7.80 44.35 -14.81
CA SER A 62 6.78 43.72 -13.99
C SER A 62 5.42 43.68 -14.70
N SER A 63 4.83 42.50 -14.81
CA SER A 63 3.37 42.35 -14.91
C SER A 63 2.94 41.09 -14.16
N SER A 64 3.04 41.14 -12.83
CA SER A 64 2.40 40.19 -11.94
C SER A 64 0.90 40.51 -11.89
N LEU A 65 0.11 39.71 -12.60
CA LEU A 65 -1.33 39.62 -12.38
C LEU A 65 -1.60 39.10 -10.95
N PRO A 66 -2.54 39.69 -10.18
CA PRO A 66 -2.87 39.22 -8.85
C PRO A 66 -3.79 38.01 -8.99
N THR A 67 -3.23 36.81 -9.11
CA THR A 67 -4.03 35.60 -8.93
C THR A 67 -4.30 35.45 -7.44
N ALA A 68 -5.57 35.65 -7.10
CA ALA A 68 -6.15 35.59 -5.77
C ALA A 68 -5.50 34.53 -4.88
N ALA A 69 -5.21 34.93 -3.64
CA ALA A 69 -4.83 34.06 -2.55
C ALA A 69 -5.92 32.99 -2.35
N THR A 70 -5.75 31.86 -3.05
CA THR A 70 -6.47 30.64 -2.74
C THR A 70 -5.98 30.21 -1.38
N THR A 71 -6.88 30.24 -0.39
CA THR A 71 -6.66 29.79 0.98
C THR A 71 -5.85 28.51 0.95
N GLY A 72 -4.61 28.59 1.44
CA GLY A 72 -3.57 27.58 1.25
C GLY A 72 -4.02 26.21 1.70
N THR A 73 -4.46 25.39 0.74
CA THR A 73 -4.55 23.95 0.93
C THR A 73 -3.12 23.46 0.76
N GLU A 74 -2.43 23.23 1.89
CA GLU A 74 -1.10 22.62 1.91
C GLU A 74 -1.08 21.45 0.92
N ARG A 75 -0.26 21.57 -0.14
CA ARG A 75 -0.14 20.52 -1.15
C ARG A 75 0.58 19.34 -0.50
N VAL A 76 -0.19 18.37 -0.02
CA VAL A 76 0.36 17.12 0.50
C VAL A 76 0.99 16.37 -0.67
N GLU A 77 2.32 16.29 -0.69
CA GLU A 77 3.04 15.45 -1.62
C GLU A 77 2.78 13.98 -1.28
N PRO A 78 2.27 13.16 -2.22
CA PRO A 78 1.99 11.77 -1.94
C PRO A 78 3.29 10.97 -1.85
N PHE A 79 3.35 10.03 -0.92
CA PHE A 79 4.39 9.00 -0.95
C PHE A 79 4.15 8.07 -2.14
N ILE A 80 5.14 7.89 -3.00
CA ILE A 80 5.03 7.02 -4.17
C ILE A 80 5.46 5.60 -3.79
N ASP A 81 4.48 4.70 -3.63
CA ASP A 81 4.75 3.28 -3.41
C ASP A 81 4.81 2.55 -4.76
N SER A 82 6.03 2.28 -5.19
CA SER A 82 6.34 1.68 -6.48
C SER A 82 6.49 0.14 -6.35
N CYS A 83 7.21 -0.47 -7.29
CA CYS A 83 7.22 -1.92 -7.48
C CYS A 83 8.00 -2.73 -6.45
N HIS A 84 8.81 -2.11 -5.60
CA HIS A 84 9.75 -2.83 -4.75
C HIS A 84 9.07 -3.76 -3.73
N GLN A 85 7.87 -3.42 -3.26
CA GLN A 85 7.10 -4.24 -2.32
C GLN A 85 5.72 -4.66 -2.88
N ALA A 86 5.51 -4.42 -4.19
CA ALA A 86 4.29 -4.83 -4.86
C ALA A 86 4.34 -6.34 -5.10
N ARG A 87 3.31 -7.04 -4.64
CA ARG A 87 3.14 -8.49 -4.82
C ARG A 87 2.24 -8.74 -6.01
N GLU A 88 2.67 -9.65 -6.85
CA GLU A 88 1.93 -10.10 -8.01
C GLU A 88 0.64 -10.84 -7.59
N ILE A 89 -0.51 -10.47 -8.15
CA ILE A 89 -1.77 -11.15 -7.85
C ILE A 89 -1.97 -12.28 -8.87
N THR A 90 -1.71 -13.52 -8.50
CA THR A 90 -1.79 -14.67 -9.44
C THR A 90 -3.21 -15.22 -9.65
N THR A 91 -4.18 -14.78 -8.85
CA THR A 91 -5.59 -15.18 -8.94
C THR A 91 -6.47 -14.00 -9.34
N LYS A 92 -7.66 -14.25 -9.90
CA LYS A 92 -8.61 -13.20 -10.33
C LYS A 92 -8.78 -12.15 -9.21
N ALA A 93 -8.81 -10.87 -9.59
CA ALA A 93 -9.00 -9.75 -8.67
C ALA A 93 -10.07 -10.08 -7.61
N PHE A 94 -9.75 -9.82 -6.35
CA PHE A 94 -10.60 -10.22 -5.23
C PHE A 94 -11.98 -9.58 -5.41
N SER A 95 -13.01 -10.42 -5.47
CA SER A 95 -14.43 -10.04 -5.54
C SER A 95 -15.16 -10.60 -4.32
N HIS A 96 -14.45 -10.73 -3.20
CA HIS A 96 -15.06 -11.23 -1.98
C HIS A 96 -16.00 -10.15 -1.44
N SER A 97 -17.09 -10.58 -0.82
CA SER A 97 -18.12 -9.71 -0.24
C SER A 97 -17.59 -8.74 0.83
N GLY A 98 -16.34 -8.93 1.27
CA GLY A 98 -15.62 -8.11 2.24
C GLY A 98 -14.69 -7.05 1.67
N ASP A 99 -14.49 -7.02 0.35
CA ASP A 99 -13.57 -6.09 -0.29
C ASP A 99 -14.27 -4.75 -0.57
N VAL A 100 -13.50 -3.67 -0.54
CA VAL A 100 -14.01 -2.32 -0.83
C VAL A 100 -13.27 -1.76 -2.04
N ALA A 101 -14.00 -1.37 -3.09
CA ALA A 101 -13.45 -0.73 -4.28
C ALA A 101 -13.73 0.78 -4.26
N ILE A 102 -12.70 1.59 -4.57
CA ILE A 102 -12.76 3.05 -4.65
C ILE A 102 -12.05 3.47 -5.93
N GLY A 103 -12.81 3.67 -7.01
CA GLY A 103 -12.24 3.86 -8.34
C GLY A 103 -11.45 2.63 -8.79
N PRO A 104 -10.20 2.77 -9.26
CA PRO A 104 -9.39 1.63 -9.67
C PRO A 104 -8.68 0.91 -8.51
N LEU A 105 -8.71 1.45 -7.29
CA LEU A 105 -8.14 0.80 -6.10
C LEU A 105 -9.18 -0.11 -5.44
N SER A 106 -8.74 -1.26 -4.96
CA SER A 106 -9.51 -2.07 -4.01
C SER A 106 -8.71 -2.43 -2.77
N TYR A 107 -9.40 -2.56 -1.63
CA TYR A 107 -8.83 -2.94 -0.35
C TYR A 107 -9.46 -4.24 0.11
N ALA A 108 -8.65 -5.29 0.28
CA ALA A 108 -9.18 -6.59 0.64
C ALA A 108 -9.64 -6.64 2.10
N GLY A 109 -10.80 -7.24 2.34
CA GLY A 109 -11.35 -7.47 3.68
C GLY A 109 -11.71 -6.21 4.49
N LEU A 110 -11.59 -5.02 3.90
CA LEU A 110 -11.78 -3.74 4.61
C LEU A 110 -13.20 -3.59 5.19
N LYS A 111 -14.22 -4.21 4.57
CA LYS A 111 -15.60 -4.19 5.07
C LYS A 111 -15.76 -4.90 6.43
N TYR A 112 -14.88 -5.84 6.76
CA TYR A 112 -14.95 -6.57 8.03
C TYR A 112 -14.35 -5.79 9.20
N TYR A 113 -13.73 -4.64 8.96
CA TYR A 113 -13.10 -3.84 10.02
C TYR A 113 -14.10 -3.20 10.97
N ARG A 114 -15.38 -3.19 10.63
CA ARG A 114 -16.47 -2.87 11.56
C ARG A 114 -16.47 -3.73 12.83
N ALA A 115 -15.95 -4.96 12.77
CA ALA A 115 -16.04 -5.94 13.85
C ALA A 115 -14.72 -6.13 14.64
N HIS A 116 -13.60 -5.52 14.20
CA HIS A 116 -12.27 -5.86 14.71
C HIS A 116 -11.39 -4.61 14.87
N ALA A 117 -11.72 -3.74 15.83
CA ALA A 117 -10.76 -2.73 16.28
C ALA A 117 -9.63 -3.44 17.04
N ALA A 118 -8.38 -3.10 16.75
CA ALA A 118 -7.26 -3.60 17.54
C ALA A 118 -7.48 -3.23 19.03
N GLU A 119 -7.29 -4.21 19.93
CA GLU A 119 -7.51 -4.02 21.36
C GLU A 119 -6.47 -3.08 21.99
N ARG A 120 -5.27 -3.05 21.40
CA ARG A 120 -4.14 -2.22 21.83
C ARG A 120 -3.47 -1.57 20.62
N PRO A 121 -2.81 -0.42 20.80
CA PRO A 121 -1.97 0.16 19.76
C PRO A 121 -0.86 -0.83 19.36
N ASN A 122 -0.65 -1.00 18.07
CA ASN A 122 0.26 -2.00 17.51
C ASN A 122 1.18 -1.46 16.39
N TRP A 123 1.08 -0.16 16.05
CA TRP A 123 2.00 0.48 15.10
C TRP A 123 2.35 1.91 15.52
N GLY A 124 3.55 2.09 16.11
CA GLY A 124 4.06 3.38 16.56
C GLY A 124 3.13 4.12 17.52
N SER A 125 2.43 3.42 18.42
CA SER A 125 1.38 3.94 19.31
C SER A 125 0.01 4.23 18.65
N GLY A 126 -0.20 3.82 17.40
CA GLY A 126 -1.52 3.85 16.74
C GLY A 126 -2.17 2.47 16.61
N TYR A 127 -3.47 2.46 16.28
CA TYR A 127 -4.26 1.27 15.98
C TYR A 127 -4.19 1.00 14.46
N PHE A 128 -3.50 -0.07 14.07
CA PHE A 128 -3.26 -0.42 12.68
C PHE A 128 -4.30 -1.41 12.14
N PHE A 129 -4.83 -1.05 10.98
CA PHE A 129 -5.88 -1.71 10.23
C PHE A 129 -5.29 -2.22 8.91
N LYS A 130 -4.70 -3.42 8.96
CA LYS A 130 -3.94 -4.05 7.85
C LYS A 130 -4.79 -4.40 6.61
N SER A 131 -5.00 -3.43 5.75
CA SER A 131 -5.73 -3.57 4.50
C SER A 131 -4.79 -3.20 3.35
N GLY A 132 -4.23 -4.21 2.69
CA GLY A 132 -3.42 -3.91 1.52
C GLY A 132 -4.28 -3.42 0.35
N ALA A 133 -3.62 -2.67 -0.52
CA ALA A 133 -4.23 -2.01 -1.66
C ALA A 133 -3.94 -2.79 -2.93
N GLN A 134 -4.93 -2.91 -3.80
CA GLN A 134 -4.83 -3.56 -5.10
C GLN A 134 -5.01 -2.55 -6.20
N LEU A 135 -4.22 -2.72 -7.26
CA LEU A 135 -4.34 -1.91 -8.46
C LEU A 135 -4.20 -2.78 -9.70
N ARG A 136 -4.99 -2.46 -10.72
CA ARG A 136 -4.92 -3.14 -12.03
C ARG A 136 -3.61 -2.81 -12.75
N PRO A 137 -3.16 -3.67 -13.69
CA PRO A 137 -1.98 -3.43 -14.51
C PRO A 137 -2.04 -2.09 -15.25
N GLY A 138 -0.90 -1.41 -15.38
CA GLY A 138 -0.76 -0.18 -16.17
C GLY A 138 -1.40 1.07 -15.57
N VAL A 139 -1.98 1.00 -14.37
CA VAL A 139 -2.62 2.14 -13.70
C VAL A 139 -1.77 2.65 -12.54
N SER A 140 -1.85 3.95 -12.26
CA SER A 140 -1.44 4.53 -10.98
C SER A 140 -2.66 5.15 -10.29
N ALA A 141 -2.71 5.08 -8.97
CA ALA A 141 -3.80 5.64 -8.19
C ALA A 141 -3.29 6.26 -6.90
N THR A 142 -3.75 7.48 -6.60
CA THR A 142 -3.41 8.20 -5.38
C THR A 142 -4.59 8.21 -4.45
N VAL A 143 -4.45 7.57 -3.29
CA VAL A 143 -5.39 7.70 -2.18
C VAL A 143 -4.91 8.81 -1.25
N SER A 144 -5.82 9.68 -0.81
CA SER A 144 -5.53 10.80 0.09
C SER A 144 -6.58 10.88 1.18
N ILE A 145 -6.14 10.91 2.44
CA ILE A 145 -6.99 11.15 3.60
C ILE A 145 -7.44 12.61 3.58
N GLN A 146 -8.74 12.85 3.73
CA GLN A 146 -9.34 14.17 3.57
C GLN A 146 -9.63 14.87 4.90
N GLY A 147 -9.65 16.19 4.85
CA GLY A 147 -10.13 17.06 5.93
C GLY A 147 -9.44 16.83 7.27
N ARG A 148 -10.22 16.87 8.36
CA ARG A 148 -9.70 16.72 9.73
C ARG A 148 -9.14 15.34 10.03
N ALA A 149 -9.47 14.33 9.23
CA ALA A 149 -8.95 12.97 9.42
C ALA A 149 -7.44 12.88 9.23
N ALA A 150 -6.85 13.75 8.40
CA ALA A 150 -5.41 13.80 8.20
C ALA A 150 -4.59 14.18 9.46
N LYS A 151 -5.26 14.61 10.55
CA LYS A 151 -4.64 14.86 11.86
C LYS A 151 -4.45 13.60 12.71
N TYR A 152 -5.27 12.57 12.47
CA TYR A 152 -5.31 11.37 13.31
C TYR A 152 -5.25 10.06 12.53
N ALA A 153 -5.33 10.12 11.20
CA ALA A 153 -5.24 8.94 10.34
C ALA A 153 -4.05 9.09 9.38
N ALA A 154 -3.37 7.99 9.13
CA ALA A 154 -2.31 7.89 8.13
C ALA A 154 -2.41 6.56 7.38
N ILE A 155 -1.85 6.53 6.18
CA ILE A 155 -1.70 5.32 5.36
C ILE A 155 -0.30 4.79 5.60
N ILE A 156 -0.20 3.51 5.92
CA ILE A 156 1.07 2.80 6.11
C ILE A 156 1.24 1.83 4.96
N THR A 157 2.43 1.81 4.38
CA THR A 157 2.86 0.78 3.43
C THR A 157 4.20 0.21 3.89
N GLU A 158 4.55 -1.00 3.45
CA GLU A 158 5.82 -1.66 3.85
C GLU A 158 7.06 -0.84 3.45
N SER A 159 6.98 -0.09 2.34
CA SER A 159 8.07 0.76 1.84
C SER A 159 8.00 2.21 2.34
N GLY A 160 6.90 2.57 3.00
CA GLY A 160 6.59 3.94 3.39
C GLY A 160 7.28 4.38 4.68
N PRO A 161 7.15 5.68 5.04
CA PRO A 161 7.67 6.18 6.29
C PRO A 161 6.94 5.54 7.49
N ASN A 162 7.66 5.21 8.56
CA ASN A 162 7.10 4.57 9.77
C ASN A 162 5.91 5.32 10.39
N ARG A 163 5.90 6.66 10.27
CA ARG A 163 4.80 7.51 10.76
C ARG A 163 3.53 7.43 9.90
N GLY A 164 3.67 6.95 8.67
CA GLY A 164 2.65 6.94 7.63
C GLY A 164 2.55 8.23 6.84
N SER A 165 1.78 8.16 5.76
CA SER A 165 1.57 9.26 4.82
C SER A 165 0.09 9.63 4.76
N ARG A 166 -0.20 10.92 4.59
CA ARG A 166 -1.57 11.42 4.37
C ARG A 166 -2.09 11.09 2.98
N ALA A 167 -1.19 10.90 2.02
CA ALA A 167 -1.48 10.45 0.68
C ALA A 167 -0.43 9.44 0.21
N VAL A 168 -0.89 8.41 -0.51
CA VAL A 168 -0.04 7.37 -1.10
C VAL A 168 -0.46 7.19 -2.55
N THR A 169 0.50 7.24 -3.47
CA THR A 169 0.32 6.86 -4.87
C THR A 169 0.85 5.45 -5.07
N TYR A 170 -0.02 4.51 -5.38
CA TYR A 170 0.34 3.17 -5.83
C TYR A 170 0.57 3.20 -7.34
N ARG A 171 1.72 2.70 -7.80
CA ARG A 171 2.04 2.60 -9.23
C ARG A 171 2.14 1.15 -9.66
N SER A 172 1.23 0.70 -10.53
CA SER A 172 1.33 -0.62 -11.15
C SER A 172 2.69 -0.81 -11.83
N CYS A 173 3.21 -2.03 -11.75
CA CYS A 173 4.45 -2.39 -12.42
C CYS A 173 4.22 -2.72 -13.89
N SER A 174 5.22 -2.41 -14.70
CA SER A 174 5.16 -2.49 -16.17
C SER A 174 5.39 -3.90 -16.73
N LYS A 175 5.44 -4.94 -15.88
CA LYS A 175 5.67 -6.31 -16.36
C LYS A 175 4.38 -6.86 -16.94
N SER A 176 4.47 -7.48 -18.11
CA SER A 176 3.37 -8.22 -18.72
C SER A 176 3.06 -9.46 -17.88
N GLY A 177 1.88 -9.49 -17.27
CA GLY A 177 1.40 -10.63 -16.51
C GLY A 177 0.54 -10.23 -15.30
N PRO A 178 -0.12 -11.23 -14.69
CA PRO A 178 -1.33 -11.28 -13.84
C PRO A 178 -2.38 -10.16 -13.80
N PRO A 179 -3.53 -10.40 -13.13
CA PRO A 179 -4.63 -9.42 -13.00
C PRO A 179 -4.33 -8.13 -12.22
N GLY A 180 -3.12 -7.92 -11.71
CA GLY A 180 -2.71 -6.70 -11.02
C GLY A 180 -1.64 -6.90 -9.95
N TYR A 181 -1.48 -5.87 -9.11
CA TYR A 181 -0.50 -5.81 -8.05
C TYR A 181 -1.15 -5.48 -6.70
N TRP A 182 -0.57 -6.01 -5.63
CA TRP A 182 -0.97 -5.83 -4.24
C TRP A 182 0.15 -5.17 -3.43
N TRP A 183 -0.16 -4.09 -2.72
CA TRP A 183 0.73 -3.46 -1.74
C TRP A 183 0.28 -3.84 -0.34
N VAL A 184 1.20 -4.42 0.45
CA VAL A 184 0.92 -4.67 1.86
C VAL A 184 0.98 -3.35 2.63
N GLY A 185 -0.05 -3.13 3.43
CA GLY A 185 -0.20 -1.89 4.17
C GLY A 185 -1.53 -1.82 4.87
N GLY A 186 -1.99 -0.59 5.11
CA GLY A 186 -3.28 -0.32 5.71
C GLY A 186 -3.40 1.10 6.22
N PHE A 187 -4.33 1.29 7.13
CA PHE A 187 -4.58 2.56 7.79
C PHE A 187 -4.17 2.49 9.26
N VAL A 188 -3.64 3.57 9.80
CA VAL A 188 -3.38 3.69 11.24
C VAL A 188 -4.19 4.85 11.80
N LEU A 189 -4.84 4.62 12.95
CA LEU A 189 -5.46 5.66 13.75
C LEU A 189 -4.58 6.02 14.94
N ARG A 190 -4.31 7.30 15.11
CA ARG A 190 -3.58 7.90 16.23
C ARG A 190 -4.58 8.45 17.24
N ASP A 191 -4.32 8.18 18.51
CA ASP A 191 -5.08 8.73 19.65
C ASP A 191 -6.58 8.39 19.66
N ARG A 192 -7.00 7.43 18.82
CA ARG A 192 -8.37 6.89 18.79
C ARG A 192 -8.39 5.48 18.24
N ARG A 193 -9.30 4.67 18.77
CA ARG A 193 -9.47 3.26 18.42
C ARG A 193 -10.27 3.07 17.14
N THR A 194 -11.22 3.96 16.88
CA THR A 194 -12.17 3.85 15.77
C THR A 194 -12.37 5.20 15.12
N ALA A 195 -12.65 5.21 13.80
CA ALA A 195 -13.00 6.42 13.07
C ALA A 195 -13.63 6.11 11.70
N CYS A 196 -14.43 7.06 11.22
CA CYS A 196 -14.81 7.19 9.82
C CYS A 196 -13.78 8.09 9.11
N VAL A 197 -13.02 7.53 8.17
CA VAL A 197 -11.93 8.21 7.49
C VAL A 197 -12.38 8.57 6.06
N PRO A 198 -12.71 9.84 5.77
CA PRO A 198 -12.99 10.27 4.42
C PRO A 198 -11.71 10.20 3.58
N VAL A 199 -11.79 9.55 2.43
CA VAL A 199 -10.69 9.41 1.47
C VAL A 199 -11.12 9.89 0.10
N LYS A 200 -10.11 10.32 -0.67
CA LYS A 200 -10.22 10.67 -2.07
C LYS A 200 -9.24 9.83 -2.86
N VAL A 201 -9.68 9.29 -3.99
CA VAL A 201 -8.85 8.52 -4.93
C VAL A 201 -8.87 9.20 -6.30
N THR A 202 -7.69 9.53 -6.81
CA THR A 202 -7.46 9.94 -8.20
C THR A 202 -6.63 8.87 -8.91
N SER A 203 -6.66 8.83 -10.24
CA SER A 203 -5.89 7.84 -11.00
C SER A 203 -5.40 8.34 -12.34
N SER A 204 -4.47 7.60 -12.95
CA SER A 204 -4.01 7.87 -14.31
C SER A 204 -5.03 7.54 -15.40
N LEU A 205 -6.19 6.95 -15.07
CA LEU A 205 -7.25 6.65 -16.05
C LEU A 205 -8.07 7.88 -16.46
N GLY A 206 -7.94 8.99 -15.74
CA GLY A 206 -8.65 10.22 -16.04
C GLY A 206 -8.79 11.14 -14.83
N PRO A 207 -9.37 12.34 -15.02
CA PRO A 207 -9.49 13.34 -13.97
C PRO A 207 -10.56 13.00 -12.91
N THR A 208 -11.32 11.92 -13.10
CA THR A 208 -12.40 11.52 -12.19
C THR A 208 -11.86 11.27 -10.78
N GLU A 209 -12.37 12.05 -9.83
CA GLU A 209 -12.12 11.81 -8.41
C GLU A 209 -13.18 10.86 -7.86
N HIS A 210 -12.74 9.83 -7.13
CA HIS A 210 -13.61 8.96 -6.36
C HIS A 210 -13.52 9.30 -4.89
N ARG A 211 -14.65 9.40 -4.21
CA ARG A 211 -14.72 9.71 -2.78
C ARG A 211 -15.38 8.55 -2.05
N ALA A 212 -14.88 8.25 -0.87
CA ALA A 212 -15.44 7.23 0.00
C ALA A 212 -15.16 7.58 1.47
N VAL A 213 -15.90 6.94 2.37
CA VAL A 213 -15.61 6.97 3.80
C VAL A 213 -15.27 5.56 4.24
N ILE A 214 -14.07 5.38 4.79
CA ILE A 214 -13.60 4.09 5.30
C ILE A 214 -13.93 4.00 6.78
N SER A 215 -14.73 3.00 7.15
CA SER A 215 -14.98 2.68 8.56
C SER A 215 -13.86 1.82 9.13
N LEU A 216 -13.11 2.38 10.08
CA LEU A 216 -12.09 1.68 10.84
C LEU A 216 -12.63 1.42 12.24
N GLY A 217 -13.29 0.29 12.44
CA GLY A 217 -13.92 -0.09 13.71
C GLY A 217 -15.10 0.79 14.14
N ALA A 218 -15.55 1.73 13.32
CA ALA A 218 -16.57 2.71 13.70
C ALA A 218 -18.01 2.23 13.45
N GLY A 219 -18.21 1.10 12.77
CA GLY A 219 -19.52 0.66 12.32
C GLY A 219 -19.93 1.37 11.03
N ASP A 220 -21.17 1.82 10.93
CA ASP A 220 -21.66 2.51 9.75
C ASP A 220 -21.18 3.97 9.71
N CYS A 221 -20.70 4.41 8.56
CA CYS A 221 -20.24 5.78 8.32
C CYS A 221 -21.14 6.41 7.26
N SER A 222 -21.78 7.53 7.60
CA SER A 222 -22.66 8.34 6.73
C SER A 222 -21.90 9.39 5.94
#